data_AF-A0A7V9RYQ0-F1
#
_entry.id   AF-A0A7V9RYQ0-F1
#
_cell.length_a   1.000
_cell.length_b   1.000
_cell.length_c   1.000
_cell.angle_alpha   90.00
_cell.angle_beta   90.00
_cell.angle_gamma   90.00
#
_symmetry.space_group_name_H-M   'P 1'
#
loop_
_entity.id
_entity.type
_entity.pdbx_description
1 polymer ?
#
loop_
_entity_poly.entity_id
_entity_poly.type
_entity_poly.pdbx_seq_one_letter_code
_entity_poly.pdbx_strand_id
1 'polypeptide(L)' 'LQLAGIPSAMLFVRNPTGVSHSPAEHAEMSDCLAGVDALTRVLEEVAA' A
#
# COMPACT_ATOMS: atom_id res chain seq x y z
N LEU A 1 3.59 10.48 -13.95
CA LEU A 1 3.96 11.05 -12.64
C LEU A 1 5.47 11.20 -12.54
N GLN A 2 6.24 10.09 -12.55
CA GLN A 2 7.71 10.11 -12.52
C GLN A 2 8.32 11.03 -13.59
N LEU A 3 7.95 10.85 -14.86
CA LEU A 3 8.45 11.66 -15.98
C LEU A 3 7.95 13.11 -15.96
N ALA A 4 6.93 13.41 -15.17
CA ALA A 4 6.42 14.77 -14.96
C ALA A 4 7.02 15.43 -13.72
N GLY A 5 7.98 14.78 -13.05
CA GLY A 5 8.66 15.30 -11.85
C GLY A 5 7.78 15.35 -10.60
N ILE A 6 6.62 14.70 -10.59
CA ILE A 6 5.73 14.68 -9.42
C ILE A 6 6.25 13.62 -8.44
N PRO A 7 6.61 13.98 -7.19
CA PRO A 7 7.02 13.02 -6.17
C PRO A 7 5.89 12.01 -5.91
N SER A 8 6.24 10.73 -5.93
CA SER A 8 5.28 9.64 -5.71
C SER A 8 5.95 8.49 -4.97
N ALA A 9 5.19 7.81 -4.12
CA ALA A 9 5.61 6.61 -3.42
C ALA A 9 4.52 5.54 -3.52
N MET A 10 4.90 4.28 -3.28
CA MET A 10 3.97 3.16 -3.18
C MET A 10 4.04 2.54 -1.79
N LEU A 11 2.88 2.09 -1.31
CA LEU A 11 2.74 1.33 -0.07
C LEU A 11 2.17 -0.04 -0.42
N PHE A 12 2.88 -1.09 -0.05
CA PHE A 12 2.46 -2.46 -0.29
C PHE A 12 2.02 -3.12 1.01
N VAL A 13 0.95 -3.90 0.93
CA VAL A 13 0.50 -4.80 1.99
C VAL A 13 0.87 -6.24 1.62
N ARG A 14 0.92 -7.11 2.63
CA ARG A 14 1.21 -8.52 2.41
C ARG A 14 0.02 -9.20 1.72
N ASN A 15 0.35 -10.00 0.71
CA ASN A 15 -0.50 -11.05 0.18
C ASN A 15 0.13 -12.40 0.61
N PRO A 16 -0.54 -13.24 1.42
CA PRO A 16 0.05 -14.48 1.94
C PRO A 16 0.56 -15.46 0.88
N THR A 17 -0.09 -15.45 -0.30
CA THR A 17 0.26 -16.35 -1.41
C THR A 17 1.35 -15.77 -2.31
N GLY A 18 1.52 -14.44 -2.29
CA GLY A 18 2.41 -13.71 -3.19
C GLY A 18 2.00 -13.74 -4.67
N VAL A 19 0.88 -14.39 -5.04
CA VAL A 19 0.41 -14.41 -6.43
C VAL A 19 -0.42 -13.17 -6.75
N SER A 20 -0.38 -12.74 -8.01
CA SER A 20 -1.25 -11.68 -8.52
C SER A 20 -1.91 -12.10 -9.83
N HIS A 21 -3.03 -11.45 -10.18
CA HIS A 21 -3.90 -11.79 -11.30
C HIS A 21 -4.41 -13.24 -11.25
N SER A 22 -4.74 -13.72 -10.06
CA SER A 22 -5.17 -15.10 -9.80
C SER A 22 -6.40 -15.13 -8.89
N PRO A 23 -7.32 -16.10 -9.01
CA PRO A 23 -8.40 -16.27 -8.02
C PRO A 23 -7.92 -16.49 -6.58
N ALA A 24 -6.67 -16.93 -6.40
CA ALA A 24 -6.04 -17.11 -5.09
C ALA A 24 -5.39 -15.82 -4.54
N GLU A 25 -5.42 -14.71 -5.30
CA GLU A 25 -4.93 -13.42 -4.85
C GLU A 25 -5.85 -12.83 -3.78
N HIS A 26 -5.31 -12.66 -2.57
CA HIS A 26 -5.98 -11.99 -1.48
C HIS A 26 -4.98 -11.37 -0.50
N ALA A 27 -5.43 -10.38 0.26
CA ALA A 27 -4.76 -9.92 1.46
C ALA A 27 -5.65 -10.24 2.66
N GLU A 28 -5.05 -10.63 3.78
CA GLU A 28 -5.79 -10.82 5.02
C GLU A 28 -6.27 -9.47 5.56
N MET A 29 -7.38 -9.46 6.30
CA MET A 29 -7.91 -8.23 6.87
C MET A 29 -6.86 -7.50 7.74
N SER A 30 -6.05 -8.24 8.50
CA SER A 30 -4.98 -7.67 9.31
C SER A 30 -3.91 -6.96 8.48
N ASP A 31 -3.56 -7.50 7.30
CA ASP A 31 -2.57 -6.89 6.41
C ASP A 31 -3.14 -5.61 5.76
N CYS A 32 -4.44 -5.62 5.42
CA CYS A 32 -5.14 -4.43 4.94
C CYS A 32 -5.18 -3.32 6.00
N LEU A 33 -5.53 -3.64 7.24
CA LEU A 33 -5.57 -2.67 8.35
C LEU A 33 -4.18 -2.09 8.64
N ALA A 34 -3.14 -2.92 8.67
CA ALA A 34 -1.77 -2.45 8.82
C ALA A 34 -1.36 -1.48 7.69
N GLY A 35 -1.82 -1.72 6.45
CA GLY A 35 -1.63 -0.80 5.33
C GLY A 35 -2.32 0.54 5.52
N VAL A 36 -3.54 0.55 6.05
CA VAL A 36 -4.29 1.78 6.36
C VAL A 36 -3.61 2.59 7.47
N ASP A 37 -3.14 1.92 8.53
CA ASP A 37 -2.41 2.58 9.62
C ASP A 37 -1.13 3.24 9.11
N ALA A 38 -0.37 2.51 8.28
CA ALA A 38 0.85 3.04 7.68
C ALA A 38 0.57 4.20 6.71
N LEU A 39 -0.51 4.12 5.92
CA LEU A 39 -0.91 5.21 5.03
C LEU A 39 -1.31 6.46 5.82
N THR A 40 -2.13 6.30 6.87
CA THR A 40 -2.57 7.41 7.73
C THR A 40 -1.37 8.14 8.32
N ARG A 41 -0.41 7.40 8.88
CA ARG A 41 0.81 7.98 9.44
C ARG A 41 1.62 8.77 8.41
N VAL A 42 1.77 8.25 7.19
CA VAL A 42 2.49 8.95 6.11
C VAL A 42 1.76 10.23 5.70
N LEU A 43 0.43 10.21 5.62
CA LEU A 43 -0.34 11.40 5.28
C LEU A 43 -0.26 12.47 6.38
N GLU A 44 -0.28 12.07 7.65
CA GLU A 44 -0.06 12.98 8.79
C GLU A 44 1.33 13.63 8.74
N GLU A 45 2.37 12.85 8.44
CA GLU A 45 3.75 13.34 8.30
C GLU A 45 3.94 14.30 7.12
N VAL A 46 3.21 14.09 6.01
CA VAL A 46 3.34 14.90 4.78
C VAL A 46 2.43 16.13 4.78
N ALA A 47 1.33 16.11 5.53
CA ALA A 47 0.40 17.24 5.63
C ALA A 47 0.83 18.29 6.68
N ALA A 48 1.79 17.95 7.56
CA ALA A 48 2.39 18.87 8.53
C ALA A 48 3.37 19.84 7.87
#